data_AF-A0A6J7PBW5-F1
#
_entry.id   AF-A0A6J7PBW5-F1
#
_cell.length_a   1.000
_cell.length_b   1.000
_cell.length_c   1.000
_cell.angle_alpha   90.00
_cell.angle_beta   90.00
_cell.angle_gamma   90.00
#
_symmetry.space_group_name_H-M   'P 1'
#
loop_
_entity.id
_entity.type
_entity.pdbx_description
1 polymer ?
#
loop_
_entity_poly.entity_id
_entity_poly.type
_entity_poly.pdbx_seq_one_letter_code
_entity_poly.pdbx_strand_id
1 'polypeptide(L)'
;MAPIARAAAELRDMHPSDAAQRVRDMPEARRVQLAAVMEDQHLAEVLQELPEDEQVIIIESLDVARAASVIEFMEPDDAADLLGELTEDDRIEILAAMDDEEATPLRRLLSYAKGTAGGLMTSDPVILASGATVADALAAIRDPDLEVALAAQVFLVEPPTSTPTGRFLGVLGFQRLLREPPWARLDDCVDDIEYISPELADDEVAARLAAYDLVAIAVCDEARRLIGAVTVDDVIDHMLPSTWRRARRGPRP
;
A
#
# COMPACT_ATOMS: atom_id res chain seq x y z
N MET A 1 -30.13 7.56 11.81
CA MET A 1 -29.44 8.14 10.65
C MET A 1 -28.63 9.39 10.99
N ALA A 2 -29.21 10.49 11.52
CA ALA A 2 -28.44 11.70 11.86
C ALA A 2 -27.21 11.51 12.79
N PRO A 3 -27.22 10.58 13.78
CA PRO A 3 -26.05 10.36 14.65
C PRO A 3 -24.87 9.68 13.92
N ILE A 4 -25.15 8.88 12.90
CA ILE A 4 -24.15 8.05 12.21
C ILE A 4 -23.48 8.87 11.11
N ALA A 5 -24.26 9.65 10.35
CA ALA A 5 -23.70 10.61 9.38
C ALA A 5 -22.79 11.63 10.08
N ARG A 6 -23.15 12.07 11.29
CA ARG A 6 -22.28 12.91 12.11
C ARG A 6 -21.00 12.19 12.55
N ALA A 7 -21.11 10.93 12.98
CA ALA A 7 -19.93 10.15 13.35
C ALA A 7 -18.99 9.96 12.16
N ALA A 8 -19.51 9.64 10.97
CA ALA A 8 -18.74 9.55 9.73
C ALA A 8 -18.03 10.87 9.39
N ALA A 9 -18.72 12.00 9.53
CA ALA A 9 -18.12 13.31 9.30
C ALA A 9 -17.01 13.62 10.32
N GLU A 10 -17.20 13.30 11.61
CA GLU A 10 -16.16 13.51 12.63
C GLU A 10 -14.91 12.63 12.39
N LEU A 11 -15.08 11.43 11.85
CA LEU A 11 -13.97 10.52 11.55
C LEU A 11 -13.16 10.96 10.32
N ARG A 12 -13.80 11.63 9.36
CA ARG A 12 -13.15 12.13 8.14
C ARG A 12 -11.99 13.10 8.41
N ASP A 13 -12.11 13.91 9.44
CA ASP A 13 -11.10 14.91 9.80
C ASP A 13 -10.00 14.34 10.73
N MET A 14 -10.03 13.03 11.01
CA MET A 14 -9.06 12.35 11.88
C MET A 14 -7.99 11.65 11.06
N HIS A 15 -6.85 11.39 11.69
CA HIS A 15 -5.89 10.45 11.10
C HIS A 15 -6.54 9.07 10.96
N PRO A 16 -6.28 8.31 9.87
CA PRO A 16 -6.85 6.97 9.67
C PRO A 16 -6.70 6.06 10.88
N SER A 17 -5.52 6.03 11.50
CA SER A 17 -5.31 5.25 12.74
C SER A 17 -6.18 5.67 13.93
N ASP A 18 -6.42 6.97 14.11
CA ASP A 18 -7.27 7.49 15.20
C ASP A 18 -8.75 7.18 14.91
N ALA A 19 -9.14 7.30 13.64
CA ALA A 19 -10.47 6.94 13.17
C ALA A 19 -10.73 5.44 13.37
N ALA A 20 -9.79 4.57 12.98
CA ALA A 20 -9.84 3.13 13.21
C ALA A 20 -10.01 2.80 14.69
N GLN A 21 -9.20 3.38 15.59
CA GLN A 21 -9.36 3.17 17.04
C GLN A 21 -10.77 3.55 17.53
N ARG A 22 -11.33 4.64 17.02
CA ARG A 22 -12.67 5.09 17.39
C ARG A 22 -13.76 4.18 16.83
N VAL A 23 -13.59 3.63 15.62
CA VAL A 23 -14.48 2.61 15.03
C VAL A 23 -14.44 1.32 15.85
N ARG A 24 -13.26 0.89 16.29
CA ARG A 24 -13.08 -0.29 17.15
C ARG A 24 -13.78 -0.14 18.51
N ASP A 25 -13.77 1.05 19.08
CA ASP A 25 -14.49 1.31 20.35
C ASP A 25 -16.03 1.27 20.17
N MET A 26 -16.55 1.21 18.94
CA MET A 26 -17.99 1.07 18.67
C MET A 26 -18.44 -0.40 18.68
N PRO A 27 -19.70 -0.67 19.07
CA PRO A 27 -20.31 -1.98 18.84
C PRO A 27 -20.35 -2.33 17.35
N GLU A 28 -20.17 -3.60 17.01
CA GLU A 28 -20.16 -4.13 15.64
C GLU A 28 -21.31 -3.62 14.77
N ALA A 29 -22.55 -3.67 15.28
CA ALA A 29 -23.73 -3.16 14.56
C ALA A 29 -23.63 -1.67 14.16
N ARG A 30 -22.88 -0.85 14.91
CA ARG A 30 -22.62 0.54 14.53
C ARG A 30 -21.52 0.65 13.48
N ARG A 31 -20.52 -0.23 13.48
CA ARG A 31 -19.45 -0.25 12.47
C ARG A 31 -20.02 -0.55 11.10
N VAL A 32 -20.89 -1.56 10.99
CA VAL A 32 -21.62 -1.88 9.74
C VAL A 32 -22.45 -0.70 9.25
N GLN A 33 -23.19 -0.03 10.16
CA GLN A 33 -23.97 1.15 9.78
C GLN A 33 -23.10 2.33 9.35
N LEU A 34 -21.88 2.45 9.90
CA LEU A 34 -20.93 3.47 9.55
C LEU A 34 -20.33 3.20 8.16
N ALA A 35 -19.89 1.96 7.92
CA ALA A 35 -19.37 1.51 6.62
C ALA A 35 -20.38 1.76 5.49
N ALA A 36 -21.68 1.56 5.76
CA ALA A 36 -22.74 1.82 4.80
C ALA A 36 -22.95 3.31 4.43
N VAL A 37 -22.40 4.26 5.19
CA VAL A 37 -22.58 5.70 4.93
C VAL A 37 -21.27 6.45 4.69
N MET A 38 -20.12 5.86 4.98
CA MET A 38 -18.81 6.44 4.66
C MET A 38 -18.58 6.38 3.15
N GLU A 39 -17.90 7.39 2.63
CA GLU A 39 -17.40 7.38 1.24
C GLU A 39 -16.32 6.28 1.10
N ASP A 40 -16.18 5.69 -0.09
CA ASP A 40 -15.33 4.51 -0.31
C ASP A 40 -13.89 4.73 0.13
N GLN A 41 -13.27 5.82 -0.35
CA GLN A 41 -11.90 6.21 -0.01
C GLN A 41 -11.67 6.33 1.50
N HIS A 42 -12.54 7.06 2.21
CA HIS A 42 -12.42 7.20 3.67
C HIS A 42 -12.65 5.89 4.41
N LEU A 43 -13.49 4.99 3.86
CA LEU A 43 -13.68 3.68 4.46
C LEU A 43 -12.45 2.80 4.26
N ALA A 44 -11.83 2.83 3.07
CA ALA A 44 -10.58 2.15 2.76
C ALA A 44 -9.45 2.54 3.72
N GLU A 45 -9.20 3.84 3.88
CA GLU A 45 -8.20 4.38 4.82
C GLU A 45 -8.42 3.87 6.26
N VAL A 46 -9.68 3.84 6.72
CA VAL A 46 -10.00 3.33 8.06
C VAL A 46 -9.83 1.82 8.15
N LEU A 47 -10.20 1.07 7.11
CA LEU A 47 -10.08 -0.38 7.08
C LEU A 47 -8.61 -0.83 7.17
N GLN A 48 -7.71 -0.22 6.41
CA GLN A 48 -6.27 -0.51 6.41
C GLN A 48 -5.65 -0.49 7.83
N GLU A 49 -6.19 0.36 8.69
CA GLU A 49 -5.71 0.54 10.08
C GLU A 49 -6.40 -0.38 11.11
N LEU A 50 -7.43 -1.11 10.70
CA LEU A 50 -8.11 -2.10 11.55
C LEU A 50 -7.35 -3.43 11.56
N PRO A 51 -7.47 -4.23 12.64
CA PRO A 51 -7.08 -5.63 12.59
C PRO A 51 -7.85 -6.39 11.49
N GLU A 52 -7.18 -7.30 10.80
CA GLU A 52 -7.71 -8.10 9.68
C GLU A 52 -9.10 -8.71 9.98
N ASP A 53 -9.28 -9.30 11.18
CA ASP A 53 -10.56 -9.90 11.56
C ASP A 53 -11.71 -8.89 11.66
N GLU A 54 -11.40 -7.63 12.02
CA GLU A 54 -12.39 -6.56 12.03
C GLU A 54 -12.65 -6.00 10.61
N GLN A 55 -11.66 -6.03 9.73
CA GLN A 55 -11.81 -5.65 8.32
C GLN A 55 -12.78 -6.59 7.60
N VAL A 56 -12.56 -7.91 7.75
CA VAL A 56 -13.40 -8.96 7.14
C VAL A 56 -14.86 -8.79 7.54
N ILE A 57 -15.15 -8.60 8.83
CA ILE A 57 -16.54 -8.40 9.32
C ILE A 57 -17.22 -7.21 8.63
N ILE A 58 -16.48 -6.12 8.39
CA ILE A 58 -17.04 -4.93 7.74
C ILE A 58 -17.27 -5.20 6.26
N ILE A 59 -16.31 -5.79 5.56
CA ILE A 59 -16.39 -6.08 4.12
C ILE A 59 -17.51 -7.08 3.81
N GLU A 60 -17.61 -8.17 4.56
CA GLU A 60 -18.68 -9.17 4.42
C GLU A 60 -20.09 -8.59 4.70
N SER A 61 -20.17 -7.45 5.38
CA SER A 61 -21.45 -6.76 5.65
C SER A 61 -21.92 -5.88 4.49
N LEU A 62 -21.05 -5.59 3.52
CA LEU A 62 -21.33 -4.78 2.33
C LEU A 62 -21.82 -5.67 1.18
N ASP A 63 -22.54 -5.09 0.22
CA ASP A 63 -22.79 -5.79 -1.03
C ASP A 63 -21.50 -5.87 -1.87
N VAL A 64 -21.42 -6.87 -2.76
CA VAL A 64 -20.20 -7.18 -3.54
C VAL A 64 -19.69 -5.97 -4.33
N ALA A 65 -20.58 -5.20 -4.94
CA ALA A 65 -20.17 -4.02 -5.71
C ALA A 65 -19.58 -2.94 -4.80
N ARG A 66 -20.19 -2.71 -3.63
CA ARG A 66 -19.65 -1.79 -2.64
C ARG A 66 -18.31 -2.27 -2.07
N ALA A 67 -18.18 -3.55 -1.74
CA ALA A 67 -16.93 -4.12 -1.25
C ALA A 67 -15.79 -3.97 -2.27
N ALA A 68 -16.07 -4.28 -3.55
CA ALA A 68 -15.12 -4.07 -4.64
C ALA A 68 -14.67 -2.61 -4.73
N SER A 69 -15.60 -1.66 -4.78
CA SER A 69 -15.25 -0.24 -4.85
C SER A 69 -14.42 0.24 -3.65
N VAL A 70 -14.69 -0.24 -2.44
CA VAL A 70 -13.88 0.13 -1.25
C VAL A 70 -12.47 -0.43 -1.37
N ILE A 71 -12.33 -1.69 -1.78
CA ILE A 71 -11.04 -2.37 -1.93
C ILE A 71 -10.20 -1.73 -3.05
N GLU A 72 -10.82 -1.20 -4.10
CA GLU A 72 -10.13 -0.43 -5.15
C GLU A 72 -9.47 0.87 -4.65
N PHE A 73 -9.92 1.42 -3.51
CA PHE A 73 -9.27 2.59 -2.90
C PHE A 73 -8.24 2.22 -1.82
N MET A 74 -8.05 0.93 -1.54
CA MET A 74 -7.03 0.48 -0.61
C MET A 74 -5.68 0.38 -1.29
N GLU A 75 -4.61 0.48 -0.51
CA GLU A 75 -3.28 0.16 -1.00
C GLU A 75 -3.19 -1.30 -1.46
N PRO A 76 -2.49 -1.61 -2.58
CA PRO A 76 -2.55 -2.93 -3.19
C PRO A 76 -2.17 -4.10 -2.28
N ASP A 77 -1.20 -3.91 -1.42
CA ASP A 77 -0.71 -4.87 -0.44
C ASP A 77 -1.70 -5.08 0.72
N ASP A 78 -2.22 -4.00 1.32
CA ASP A 78 -3.30 -4.08 2.32
C ASP A 78 -4.57 -4.74 1.73
N ALA A 79 -4.93 -4.39 0.49
CA ALA A 79 -6.04 -4.99 -0.24
C ALA A 79 -5.83 -6.50 -0.47
N ALA A 80 -4.61 -6.89 -0.86
CA ALA A 80 -4.25 -8.29 -1.04
C ALA A 80 -4.32 -9.07 0.28
N ASP A 81 -3.86 -8.49 1.39
CA ASP A 81 -3.94 -9.11 2.71
C ASP A 81 -5.39 -9.32 3.15
N LEU A 82 -6.24 -8.30 3.03
CA LEU A 82 -7.68 -8.40 3.30
C LEU A 82 -8.35 -9.49 2.44
N LEU A 83 -8.13 -9.47 1.12
CA LEU A 83 -8.68 -10.49 0.21
C LEU A 83 -8.16 -11.90 0.54
N GLY A 84 -6.94 -11.99 1.07
CA GLY A 84 -6.32 -13.23 1.52
C GLY A 84 -7.05 -13.89 2.69
N GLU A 85 -7.67 -13.09 3.56
CA GLU A 85 -8.41 -13.55 4.74
C GLU A 85 -9.88 -13.91 4.45
N LEU A 86 -10.42 -13.48 3.30
CA LEU A 86 -11.78 -13.83 2.88
C LEU A 86 -11.91 -15.31 2.45
N THR A 87 -13.16 -15.79 2.42
CA THR A 87 -13.45 -17.08 1.80
C THR A 87 -13.10 -17.06 0.31
N GLU A 88 -12.78 -18.23 -0.26
CA GLU A 88 -12.43 -18.33 -1.68
C GLU A 88 -13.56 -17.83 -2.60
N ASP A 89 -14.82 -18.12 -2.25
CA ASP A 89 -15.98 -17.70 -3.02
C ASP A 89 -16.14 -16.17 -2.98
N ASP A 90 -16.10 -15.55 -1.79
CA ASP A 90 -16.25 -14.10 -1.65
C ASP A 90 -15.13 -13.33 -2.36
N ARG A 91 -13.88 -13.80 -2.22
CA ARG A 91 -12.73 -13.22 -2.92
C ARG A 91 -12.92 -13.25 -4.44
N ILE A 92 -13.41 -14.38 -4.99
CA ILE A 92 -13.65 -14.50 -6.44
C ILE A 92 -14.75 -13.53 -6.88
N GLU A 93 -15.85 -13.45 -6.13
CA GLU A 93 -16.96 -12.55 -6.46
C GLU A 93 -16.55 -11.08 -6.44
N ILE A 94 -15.81 -10.65 -5.42
CA ILE A 94 -15.29 -9.28 -5.28
C ILE A 94 -14.33 -8.96 -6.42
N LEU A 95 -13.30 -9.79 -6.65
CA LEU A 95 -12.33 -9.58 -7.74
C LEU A 95 -12.98 -9.56 -9.13
N ALA A 96 -14.11 -10.24 -9.31
CA ALA A 96 -14.86 -10.24 -10.57
C ALA A 96 -15.75 -9.01 -10.74
N ALA A 97 -16.05 -8.29 -9.65
CA ALA A 97 -16.82 -7.05 -9.66
C ALA A 97 -15.95 -5.79 -9.80
N MET A 98 -14.65 -5.91 -9.57
CA MET A 98 -13.66 -4.84 -9.74
C MET A 98 -13.32 -4.58 -11.21
N ASP A 99 -12.76 -3.39 -11.47
CA ASP A 99 -12.12 -3.09 -12.75
C ASP A 99 -10.88 -3.98 -12.98
N ASP A 100 -10.69 -4.46 -14.22
CA ASP A 100 -9.60 -5.39 -14.55
C ASP A 100 -8.21 -4.79 -14.29
N GLU A 101 -8.07 -3.47 -14.41
CA GLU A 101 -6.83 -2.74 -14.16
C GLU A 101 -6.43 -2.79 -12.68
N GLU A 102 -7.41 -2.76 -11.77
CA GLU A 102 -7.22 -2.83 -10.30
C GLU A 102 -7.12 -4.29 -9.81
N ALA A 103 -7.94 -5.19 -10.35
CA ALA A 103 -7.97 -6.58 -9.91
C ALA A 103 -6.72 -7.39 -10.34
N THR A 104 -6.08 -6.99 -11.44
CA THR A 104 -4.92 -7.73 -11.99
C THR A 104 -3.68 -7.68 -11.08
N PRO A 105 -3.26 -6.51 -10.57
CA PRO A 105 -2.20 -6.44 -9.57
C PRO A 105 -2.51 -7.25 -8.31
N LEU A 106 -3.73 -7.15 -7.76
CA LEU A 106 -4.13 -7.89 -6.55
C LEU A 106 -4.05 -9.41 -6.74
N ARG A 107 -4.52 -9.94 -7.86
CA ARG A 107 -4.39 -11.37 -8.19
C ARG A 107 -2.93 -11.84 -8.21
N ARG A 108 -2.01 -10.96 -8.59
CA ARG A 108 -0.57 -11.26 -8.58
C ARG A 108 -0.02 -11.25 -7.17
N LEU A 109 -0.35 -10.24 -6.37
CA LEU A 109 0.07 -10.16 -4.97
C LEU A 109 -0.39 -11.38 -4.18
N LEU A 110 -1.66 -11.77 -4.34
CA LEU A 110 -2.25 -12.98 -3.75
C LEU A 110 -1.57 -14.30 -4.16
N SER A 111 -0.73 -14.30 -5.20
CA SER A 111 -0.01 -15.50 -5.63
C SER A 111 1.31 -15.73 -4.88
N TYR A 112 1.83 -14.70 -4.19
CA TYR A 112 3.04 -14.81 -3.39
C TYR A 112 2.74 -15.38 -1.99
N ALA A 113 3.73 -16.05 -1.41
CA ALA A 113 3.59 -16.60 -0.07
C ALA A 113 3.66 -15.48 0.99
N LYS A 114 2.80 -15.57 2.02
CA LYS A 114 2.93 -14.75 3.23
C LYS A 114 4.33 -14.92 3.84
N GLY A 115 4.93 -13.84 4.33
CA GLY A 115 6.29 -13.83 4.90
C GLY A 115 7.42 -13.80 3.85
N THR A 116 7.11 -13.40 2.62
CA THR A 116 8.10 -13.14 1.56
C THR A 116 8.01 -11.70 1.09
N ALA A 117 9.05 -11.20 0.40
CA ALA A 117 9.05 -9.88 -0.20
C ALA A 117 7.86 -9.66 -1.15
N GLY A 118 7.47 -10.68 -1.91
CA GLY A 118 6.31 -10.61 -2.81
C GLY A 118 4.97 -10.54 -2.07
N GLY A 119 4.90 -11.10 -0.85
CA GLY A 119 3.72 -11.01 0.01
C GLY A 119 3.66 -9.72 0.83
N LEU A 120 4.75 -8.94 0.90
CA LEU A 120 4.83 -7.66 1.61
C LEU A 120 4.91 -6.45 0.68
N MET A 121 5.04 -6.66 -0.63
CA MET A 121 5.26 -5.55 -1.55
C MET A 121 3.94 -4.93 -1.98
N THR A 122 3.95 -3.61 -2.09
CA THR A 122 2.96 -2.92 -2.90
C THR A 122 3.32 -3.02 -4.38
N SER A 123 2.29 -3.14 -5.24
CA SER A 123 2.47 -3.17 -6.69
C SER A 123 2.52 -1.79 -7.34
N ASP A 124 2.25 -0.72 -6.59
CA ASP A 124 2.17 0.65 -7.11
C ASP A 124 3.17 1.63 -6.45
N PRO A 125 4.49 1.34 -6.49
CA PRO A 125 5.47 2.33 -6.05
C PRO A 125 5.59 3.48 -7.07
N VAL A 126 6.21 4.59 -6.68
CA VAL A 126 6.43 5.73 -7.58
C VAL A 126 7.44 5.35 -8.68
N ILE A 127 6.94 5.03 -9.88
CA ILE A 127 7.75 4.56 -11.01
C ILE A 127 7.85 5.63 -12.08
N LEU A 128 9.08 5.90 -12.54
CA LEU A 128 9.33 6.74 -13.72
C LEU A 128 10.17 6.02 -14.78
N ALA A 129 9.95 6.42 -16.03
CA ALA A 129 10.70 5.90 -17.16
C ALA A 129 12.07 6.58 -17.32
N SER A 130 13.02 5.85 -17.90
CA SER A 130 14.27 6.41 -18.42
C SER A 130 13.99 7.64 -19.28
N GLY A 131 14.78 8.70 -19.07
CA GLY A 131 14.59 10.01 -19.70
C GLY A 131 13.69 10.99 -18.98
N ALA A 132 13.01 10.57 -17.90
CA ALA A 132 12.38 11.52 -16.99
C ALA A 132 13.42 12.43 -16.32
N THR A 133 12.98 13.61 -15.90
CA THR A 133 13.81 14.62 -15.23
C THR A 133 13.62 14.60 -13.72
N VAL A 134 14.53 15.27 -13.01
CA VAL A 134 14.38 15.55 -11.57
C VAL A 134 13.07 16.28 -11.27
N ALA A 135 12.64 17.19 -12.14
CA ALA A 135 11.36 17.89 -11.99
C ALA A 135 10.16 16.93 -12.07
N ASP A 136 10.19 15.96 -12.99
CA ASP A 136 9.12 14.95 -13.12
C ASP A 136 9.05 14.08 -11.86
N ALA A 137 10.20 13.65 -11.33
CA ALA A 137 10.29 12.87 -10.09
C ALA A 137 9.74 13.65 -8.88
N LEU A 138 10.17 14.89 -8.70
CA LEU A 138 9.69 15.74 -7.61
C LEU A 138 8.20 16.10 -7.75
N ALA A 139 7.67 16.11 -8.97
CA ALA A 139 6.23 16.30 -9.21
C ALA A 139 5.43 15.04 -8.85
N ALA A 140 5.94 13.84 -9.18
CA ALA A 140 5.29 12.58 -8.87
C ALA A 140 5.20 12.35 -7.34
N ILE A 141 6.31 12.48 -6.61
CA ILE A 141 6.33 12.25 -5.14
C ILE A 141 5.64 13.36 -4.33
N ARG A 142 5.13 14.42 -4.97
CA ARG A 142 4.40 15.50 -4.30
C ARG A 142 2.93 15.15 -4.10
N ASP A 143 2.44 14.10 -4.73
CA ASP A 143 1.07 13.65 -4.58
C ASP A 143 0.76 13.43 -3.08
N PRO A 144 -0.23 14.16 -2.51
CA PRO A 144 -0.57 14.05 -1.10
C PRO A 144 -1.22 12.71 -0.75
N ASP A 145 -1.70 11.96 -1.73
CA ASP A 145 -2.37 10.68 -1.54
C ASP A 145 -1.35 9.51 -1.50
N LEU A 146 -0.07 9.77 -1.79
CA LEU A 146 1.00 8.80 -1.61
C LEU A 146 1.36 8.63 -0.13
N GLU A 147 1.58 7.38 0.25
CA GLU A 147 2.21 7.07 1.52
C GLU A 147 3.57 7.73 1.68
N VAL A 148 3.89 8.09 2.92
CA VAL A 148 5.12 8.83 3.24
C VAL A 148 6.37 8.03 2.86
N ALA A 149 6.36 6.71 3.05
CA ALA A 149 7.49 5.85 2.73
C ALA A 149 7.69 5.68 1.21
N LEU A 150 6.60 5.53 0.45
CA LEU A 150 6.63 5.48 -1.01
C LEU A 150 7.07 6.81 -1.62
N ALA A 151 6.52 7.92 -1.13
CA ALA A 151 6.90 9.27 -1.58
C ALA A 151 8.38 9.61 -1.29
N ALA A 152 9.07 8.83 -0.46
CA ALA A 152 10.48 9.08 -0.16
C ALA A 152 11.44 8.74 -1.32
N GLN A 153 10.99 8.01 -2.35
CA GLN A 153 11.85 7.64 -3.46
C GLN A 153 11.11 7.33 -4.75
N VAL A 154 11.85 7.33 -5.85
CA VAL A 154 11.35 7.00 -7.19
C VAL A 154 12.15 5.84 -7.78
N PHE A 155 11.44 4.88 -8.35
CA PHE A 155 11.99 3.72 -9.04
C PHE A 155 12.09 4.01 -10.54
N LEU A 156 13.30 3.94 -11.07
CA LEU A 156 13.58 4.20 -12.49
C LEU A 156 13.57 2.88 -13.27
N VAL A 157 12.81 2.84 -14.36
CA VAL A 157 12.67 1.66 -15.22
C VAL A 157 12.76 2.00 -16.70
N GLU A 158 13.02 1.01 -17.55
CA GLU A 158 12.66 1.08 -18.96
C GLU A 158 11.14 0.94 -19.12
N PRO A 159 10.50 1.59 -20.11
CA PRO A 159 9.08 1.40 -20.38
C PRO A 159 8.71 -0.08 -20.61
N PRO A 160 7.50 -0.54 -20.21
CA PRO A 160 6.42 0.21 -19.57
C PRO A 160 6.66 0.53 -18.07
N THR A 161 5.88 1.47 -17.53
CA THR A 161 5.99 1.93 -16.13
C THR A 161 4.94 1.33 -15.18
N SER A 162 3.99 0.53 -15.66
CA SER A 162 3.08 -0.24 -14.80
C SER A 162 3.68 -1.60 -14.45
N THR A 163 3.46 -2.10 -13.24
CA THR A 163 4.02 -3.38 -12.80
C THR A 163 3.28 -4.56 -13.47
N PRO A 164 4.00 -5.54 -14.06
CA PRO A 164 5.45 -5.68 -14.10
C PRO A 164 6.03 -4.76 -15.19
N THR A 165 7.04 -3.98 -14.83
CA THR A 165 7.58 -2.93 -15.69
C THR A 165 8.46 -3.48 -16.82
N GLY A 166 9.09 -2.59 -17.59
CA GLY A 166 10.33 -2.93 -18.28
C GLY A 166 11.49 -3.17 -17.30
N ARG A 167 12.73 -3.16 -17.80
CA ARG A 167 13.91 -3.44 -16.98
C ARG A 167 14.08 -2.39 -15.87
N PHE A 168 14.32 -2.83 -14.64
CA PHE A 168 14.67 -1.97 -13.51
C PHE A 168 16.08 -1.39 -13.66
N LEU A 169 16.18 -0.06 -13.55
CA LEU A 169 17.41 0.70 -13.75
C LEU A 169 18.02 1.20 -12.44
N GLY A 170 17.20 1.49 -11.43
CA GLY A 170 17.68 1.88 -10.09
C GLY A 170 16.64 2.69 -9.32
N VAL A 171 17.03 3.24 -8.18
CA VAL A 171 16.15 4.01 -7.29
C VAL A 171 16.80 5.33 -6.92
N LEU A 172 15.99 6.38 -6.74
CA LEU A 172 16.44 7.71 -6.35
C LEU A 172 15.61 8.24 -5.16
N GLY A 173 16.26 8.46 -4.02
CA GLY A 173 15.64 9.13 -2.88
C GLY A 173 15.43 10.64 -3.11
N PHE A 174 14.32 11.19 -2.62
CA PHE A 174 13.98 12.61 -2.85
C PHE A 174 15.03 13.59 -2.33
N GLN A 175 15.74 13.24 -1.25
CA GLN A 175 16.81 14.06 -0.69
C GLN A 175 17.96 14.28 -1.68
N ARG A 176 18.23 13.28 -2.53
CA ARG A 176 19.20 13.40 -3.61
C ARG A 176 18.64 14.28 -4.72
N LEU A 177 17.40 14.06 -5.14
CA LEU A 177 16.72 14.84 -6.17
C LEU A 177 16.73 16.35 -5.84
N LEU A 178 16.55 16.72 -4.57
CA LEU A 178 16.60 18.11 -4.11
C LEU A 178 17.97 18.80 -4.26
N ARG A 179 19.05 18.03 -4.50
CA ARG A 179 20.42 18.55 -4.69
C ARG A 179 20.80 18.66 -6.17
N GLU A 180 19.98 18.10 -7.05
CA GLU A 180 20.21 18.09 -8.50
C GLU A 180 19.41 19.21 -9.18
N PRO A 181 19.84 19.72 -10.34
CA PRO A 181 19.07 20.71 -11.06
C PRO A 181 17.78 20.09 -11.62
N PRO A 182 16.63 20.78 -11.61
CA PRO A 182 15.34 20.19 -12.01
C PRO A 182 15.29 19.62 -13.44
N TRP A 183 16.15 20.11 -14.34
CA TRP A 183 16.23 19.65 -15.73
C TRP A 183 17.20 18.49 -15.95
N ALA A 184 17.99 18.08 -14.92
CA ALA A 184 18.83 16.90 -15.03
C ALA A 184 17.98 15.66 -15.26
N ARG A 185 18.51 14.73 -16.05
CA ARG A 185 17.86 13.45 -16.29
C ARG A 185 18.11 12.53 -15.11
N LEU A 186 17.09 11.75 -14.74
CA LEU A 186 17.23 10.74 -13.69
C LEU A 186 18.28 9.70 -14.05
N ASP A 187 18.48 9.42 -15.35
CA ASP A 187 19.51 8.52 -15.87
C ASP A 187 20.94 8.90 -15.42
N ASP A 188 21.21 10.20 -15.25
CA ASP A 188 22.52 10.72 -14.84
C ASP A 188 22.66 10.77 -13.30
N CYS A 189 21.54 10.67 -12.60
CA CYS A 189 21.43 10.81 -11.15
C CYS A 189 21.11 9.49 -10.46
N VAL A 190 21.00 8.36 -11.15
CA VAL A 190 20.64 7.09 -10.52
C VAL A 190 21.86 6.42 -9.89
N ASP A 191 21.72 5.86 -8.69
CA ASP A 191 22.70 4.92 -8.14
C ASP A 191 22.35 3.50 -8.59
N ASP A 192 23.37 2.68 -8.85
CA ASP A 192 23.18 1.24 -9.02
C ASP A 192 22.85 0.67 -7.62
N ILE A 193 21.60 0.29 -7.39
CA ILE A 193 21.12 -0.22 -6.10
C ILE A 193 20.56 -1.62 -6.27
N GLU A 194 20.82 -2.42 -5.24
CA GLU A 194 20.42 -3.82 -5.09
C GLU A 194 18.89 -3.94 -5.09
N TYR A 195 18.36 -4.85 -5.90
CA TYR A 195 16.96 -5.28 -5.87
C TYR A 195 16.91 -6.67 -5.24
N ILE A 196 15.75 -7.05 -4.73
CA ILE A 196 15.51 -8.36 -4.12
C ILE A 196 14.57 -9.22 -4.97
N SER A 197 14.64 -10.53 -4.75
CA SER A 197 13.69 -11.49 -5.30
C SER A 197 12.37 -11.44 -4.53
N PRO A 198 11.20 -11.66 -5.17
CA PRO A 198 9.93 -11.78 -4.47
C PRO A 198 9.90 -12.93 -3.46
N GLU A 199 10.73 -13.97 -3.64
CA GLU A 199 10.79 -15.14 -2.74
C GLU A 199 11.68 -14.90 -1.51
N LEU A 200 12.30 -13.72 -1.39
CA LEU A 200 13.16 -13.42 -0.26
C LEU A 200 12.32 -13.37 1.03
N ALA A 201 12.78 -14.03 2.08
CA ALA A 201 12.10 -14.01 3.38
C ALA A 201 12.05 -12.60 3.97
N ASP A 202 10.94 -12.28 4.63
CA ASP A 202 10.66 -11.00 5.29
C ASP A 202 11.74 -10.56 6.30
N ASP A 203 12.30 -11.48 7.08
CA ASP A 203 13.40 -11.22 8.02
C ASP A 203 14.68 -10.77 7.32
N GLU A 204 14.98 -11.35 6.15
CA GLU A 204 16.07 -10.94 5.28
C GLU A 204 15.80 -9.60 4.57
N VAL A 205 14.54 -9.30 4.24
CA VAL A 205 14.13 -7.98 3.72
C VAL A 205 14.40 -6.92 4.79
N ALA A 206 13.92 -7.15 6.01
CA ALA A 206 14.14 -6.26 7.14
C ALA A 206 15.62 -6.03 7.43
N ALA A 207 16.43 -7.10 7.40
CA ALA A 207 17.87 -6.99 7.58
C ALA A 207 18.53 -6.11 6.52
N ARG A 208 18.10 -6.18 5.26
CA ARG A 208 18.61 -5.31 4.17
C ARG A 208 18.18 -3.85 4.35
N LEU A 209 16.91 -3.61 4.65
CA LEU A 209 16.40 -2.26 4.90
C LEU A 209 17.18 -1.59 6.04
N ALA A 210 17.39 -2.33 7.14
CA ALA A 210 18.13 -1.84 8.30
C ALA A 210 19.65 -1.68 8.04
N ALA A 211 20.27 -2.58 7.28
CA ALA A 211 21.72 -2.53 7.02
C ALA A 211 22.13 -1.34 6.15
N TYR A 212 21.23 -0.87 5.30
CA TYR A 212 21.49 0.18 4.31
C TYR A 212 20.68 1.46 4.52
N ASP A 213 20.04 1.61 5.68
CA ASP A 213 19.18 2.76 6.04
C ASP A 213 18.13 3.07 4.96
N LEU A 214 17.53 2.03 4.37
CA LEU A 214 16.55 2.16 3.27
C LEU A 214 15.14 2.34 3.81
N VAL A 215 14.36 3.16 3.11
CA VAL A 215 12.93 3.42 3.40
C VAL A 215 11.99 2.52 2.59
N ALA A 216 12.44 2.02 1.44
CA ALA A 216 11.80 0.92 0.71
C ALA A 216 12.85 0.25 -0.19
N ILE A 217 12.56 -0.95 -0.69
CA ILE A 217 13.45 -1.73 -1.55
C ILE A 217 12.70 -2.29 -2.76
N ALA A 218 13.36 -2.27 -3.93
CA ALA A 218 12.80 -2.75 -5.18
C ALA A 218 12.69 -4.28 -5.20
N VAL A 219 11.52 -4.80 -5.56
CA VAL A 219 11.31 -6.24 -5.81
C VAL A 219 11.27 -6.47 -7.32
N CYS A 220 12.16 -7.33 -7.82
CA CYS A 220 12.24 -7.65 -9.24
C CYS A 220 12.10 -9.15 -9.51
N ASP A 221 11.54 -9.47 -10.68
CA ASP A 221 11.52 -10.85 -11.17
C ASP A 221 12.88 -11.30 -11.76
N GLU A 222 12.95 -12.55 -12.21
CA GLU A 222 14.16 -13.13 -12.82
C GLU A 222 14.63 -12.38 -14.08
N ALA A 223 13.73 -11.66 -14.77
CA ALA A 223 14.04 -10.84 -15.93
C ALA A 223 14.49 -9.42 -15.56
N ARG A 224 14.65 -9.13 -14.25
CA ARG A 224 14.96 -7.80 -13.70
C ARG A 224 13.89 -6.77 -14.07
N ARG A 225 12.62 -7.17 -14.12
CA ARG A 225 11.48 -6.24 -14.20
C ARG A 225 11.03 -5.91 -12.80
N LEU A 226 10.77 -4.62 -12.52
CA LEU A 226 10.19 -4.20 -11.25
C LEU A 226 8.76 -4.73 -11.19
N ILE A 227 8.44 -5.46 -10.13
CA ILE A 227 7.11 -6.03 -9.91
C ILE A 227 6.40 -5.42 -8.69
N GLY A 228 7.15 -4.70 -7.86
CA GLY A 228 6.65 -3.98 -6.69
C GLY A 228 7.81 -3.41 -5.87
N ALA A 229 7.50 -2.84 -4.72
CA ALA A 229 8.47 -2.42 -3.72
C ALA A 229 7.96 -2.75 -2.31
N VAL A 230 8.88 -3.03 -1.39
CA VAL A 230 8.55 -3.24 0.03
C VAL A 230 8.98 -2.02 0.80
N THR A 231 8.08 -1.42 1.59
CA THR A 231 8.39 -0.28 2.45
C THR A 231 8.88 -0.72 3.83
N VAL A 232 9.53 0.19 4.55
CA VAL A 232 10.04 -0.08 5.90
C VAL A 232 8.91 -0.22 6.92
N ASP A 233 7.81 0.50 6.73
CA ASP A 233 6.62 0.48 7.55
C ASP A 233 5.85 -0.84 7.41
N ASP A 234 5.68 -1.39 6.20
CA ASP A 234 5.04 -2.70 6.01
C ASP A 234 5.84 -3.80 6.71
N VAL A 235 7.16 -3.73 6.61
CA VAL A 235 8.06 -4.67 7.30
C VAL A 235 7.94 -4.53 8.82
N ILE A 236 7.84 -3.29 9.34
CA ILE A 236 7.64 -3.06 10.77
C ILE A 236 6.27 -3.59 11.21
N ASP A 237 5.20 -3.31 10.46
CA ASP A 237 3.86 -3.81 10.72
C ASP A 237 3.85 -5.35 10.82
N HIS A 238 4.45 -6.01 9.82
CA HIS A 238 4.52 -7.46 9.76
C HIS A 238 5.35 -8.07 10.91
N MET A 239 6.42 -7.40 11.33
CA MET A 239 7.27 -7.85 12.43
C MET A 239 6.66 -7.63 13.82
N LEU A 240 5.69 -6.73 13.95
CA LEU A 240 5.01 -6.51 15.21
C LEU A 240 4.04 -7.66 15.52
N PRO A 241 3.77 -7.95 16.80
CA PRO A 241 2.78 -8.98 17.15
C PRO A 241 1.41 -8.61 16.57
N SER A 242 0.65 -9.56 16.03
CA SER A 242 -0.69 -9.34 15.44
C SER A 242 -1.69 -8.57 16.34
N THR A 243 -1.42 -8.50 17.64
CA THR A 243 -2.20 -7.70 18.59
C THR A 243 -1.84 -6.21 18.60
N TRP A 244 -0.83 -5.74 17.86
CA TRP A 244 -0.33 -4.38 17.97
C TRP A 244 -1.36 -3.35 17.48
N ARG A 245 -2.06 -3.62 16.36
CA ARG A 245 -3.22 -2.85 15.89
C ARG A 245 -4.37 -2.84 16.92
N ARG A 246 -4.39 -3.82 17.84
CA ARG A 246 -5.39 -3.89 18.92
C ARG A 246 -5.06 -3.03 20.13
N ALA A 247 -3.79 -2.77 20.37
CA ALA A 247 -3.33 -2.02 21.52
C ALA A 247 -3.84 -0.58 21.46
N ARG A 248 -4.36 -0.06 22.59
CA ARG A 248 -4.74 1.34 22.69
C ARG A 248 -3.51 2.21 22.46
N ARG A 249 -3.50 2.95 21.35
CA ARG A 249 -2.45 3.92 21.05
C ARG A 249 -2.58 5.12 22.01
N GLY A 250 -1.44 5.65 22.45
CA GLY A 250 -1.40 6.93 23.16
C GLY A 250 -1.75 8.08 22.21
N PRO A 251 -1.88 9.33 22.70
CA PRO A 251 -2.06 10.48 21.82
C PRO A 251 -0.91 10.56 20.80
N ARG A 252 -1.21 11.03 19.59
CA ARG A 252 -0.23 11.23 18.51
C ARG A 252 0.98 12.01 19.05
N PRO A 253 2.22 11.56 18.76
CA PRO A 253 3.43 12.28 19.16
C PRO A 253 3.54 13.67 18.50
#